data_AF-A0A6P4FL98-F1
#
_entry.id   AF-A0A6P4FL98-F1
#
_cell.length_a   1.000
_cell.length_b   1.000
_cell.length_c   1.000
_cell.angle_alpha   90.00
_cell.angle_beta   90.00
_cell.angle_gamma   90.00
#
_symmetry.space_group_name_H-M   'P 1'
#
loop_
_entity.id
_entity.type
_entity.pdbx_description
1 polymer ?
#
loop_
_entity_poly.entity_id
_entity_poly.type
_entity_poly.pdbx_seq_one_letter_code
_entity_poly.pdbx_strand_id
1 'polypeptide(L)'
;MTTAARPTFDPARGGSGRGEKDLSALSKQYSSRDLPGHTKLKYRETGQGTSEEIRNRDFRKELEEREREARSGATSSGKALPSIVRKAIEANNAGGGGGGAGKRAKPDAVQQQQLQQQQAANMDADEPLDNDSSDSDSDSDDDDAALLAELQKIKQERLQETARRESEKKQEDERIRMENILSGNPLINYEPGTAASAAGRASGLGGDLKIKRRWDDDVVFKNCARSAPEKKTHFVNDALRSDFHKKFMDKYIK
;
A
#
# COMPACT_ATOMS: atom_id res chain seq x y z
N MET A 1 32.10 -57.82 7.06
CA MET A 1 31.97 -56.50 6.39
C MET A 1 33.35 -55.86 6.35
N THR A 2 33.69 -55.07 5.34
CA THR A 2 35.02 -54.42 5.21
C THR A 2 35.00 -53.00 5.77
N THR A 3 36.07 -52.59 6.45
CA THR A 3 36.22 -51.28 7.13
C THR A 3 36.82 -50.19 6.22
N ALA A 4 36.79 -50.39 4.90
CA ALA A 4 37.40 -49.49 3.93
C ALA A 4 36.59 -48.19 3.74
N ALA A 5 35.25 -48.30 3.68
CA ALA A 5 34.36 -47.15 3.69
C ALA A 5 34.26 -46.58 5.10
N ARG A 6 34.88 -45.41 5.33
CA ARG A 6 34.88 -44.70 6.62
C ARG A 6 34.60 -43.21 6.42
N PRO A 7 33.93 -42.52 7.34
CA PRO A 7 33.76 -41.07 7.30
C PRO A 7 35.10 -40.36 7.60
N THR A 8 35.19 -39.10 7.16
CA THR A 8 36.32 -38.21 7.47
C THR A 8 35.97 -37.41 8.74
N PHE A 9 36.64 -37.71 9.86
CA PHE A 9 36.46 -36.96 11.10
C PHE A 9 37.38 -35.73 11.17
N ASP A 10 38.66 -35.89 10.86
CA ASP A 10 39.63 -34.80 10.74
C ASP A 10 39.84 -34.39 9.28
N PRO A 11 39.70 -33.10 8.91
CA PRO A 11 40.02 -32.62 7.57
C PRO A 11 41.53 -32.54 7.35
N ALA A 12 41.97 -32.68 6.09
CA ALA A 12 43.35 -32.44 5.71
C ALA A 12 43.75 -30.97 5.98
N ARG A 13 44.92 -30.77 6.60
CA ARG A 13 45.45 -29.44 6.90
C ARG A 13 46.37 -28.98 5.77
N GLY A 14 46.23 -27.72 5.35
CA GLY A 14 47.20 -27.06 4.46
C GLY A 14 48.52 -26.74 5.18
N GLY A 15 49.51 -26.29 4.42
CA GLY A 15 50.88 -26.07 4.90
C GLY A 15 51.83 -27.25 4.61
N SER A 16 51.54 -28.06 3.59
CA SER A 16 52.43 -29.15 3.13
C SER A 16 52.33 -29.48 1.63
N GLY A 17 51.45 -28.81 0.90
CA GLY A 17 51.29 -28.94 -0.54
C GLY A 17 52.25 -28.07 -1.35
N ARG A 18 52.09 -28.14 -2.68
CA ARG A 18 52.87 -27.35 -3.65
C ARG A 18 52.67 -25.85 -3.41
N GLY A 19 53.74 -25.15 -3.04
CA GLY A 19 53.74 -23.70 -2.79
C GLY A 19 53.44 -23.27 -1.34
N GLU A 20 53.23 -24.21 -0.41
CA GLU A 20 52.75 -23.88 0.94
C GLU A 20 53.84 -23.82 2.04
N LYS A 21 55.13 -23.97 1.70
CA LYS A 21 56.22 -23.98 2.69
C LYS A 21 57.56 -23.49 2.16
N ASP A 22 58.02 -24.07 1.05
CA ASP A 22 59.33 -23.80 0.46
C ASP A 22 59.18 -23.45 -1.02
N LEU A 23 59.81 -22.34 -1.42
CA LEU A 23 59.88 -21.86 -2.80
C LEU A 23 61.12 -22.40 -3.54
N SER A 24 62.06 -23.04 -2.83
CA SER A 24 63.25 -23.66 -3.42
C SER A 24 62.92 -24.95 -4.19
N ALA A 25 62.04 -25.80 -3.63
CA ALA A 25 61.55 -27.03 -4.25
C ALA A 25 60.49 -26.81 -5.36
N LEU A 26 60.69 -25.83 -6.25
CA LEU A 26 59.66 -25.34 -7.16
C LEU A 26 59.40 -26.31 -8.35
N SER A 27 58.33 -27.11 -8.25
CA SER A 27 57.89 -27.96 -9.37
C SER A 27 57.48 -27.13 -10.59
N LYS A 28 58.02 -27.49 -11.76
CA LYS A 28 57.74 -26.89 -13.08
C LYS A 28 56.34 -27.20 -13.63
N GLN A 29 55.56 -28.05 -12.97
CA GLN A 29 54.19 -28.38 -13.37
C GLN A 29 53.23 -27.22 -13.05
N TYR A 30 52.50 -26.72 -14.02
CA TYR A 30 51.46 -25.69 -13.82
C TYR A 30 50.13 -26.12 -14.45
N SER A 31 49.02 -25.67 -13.86
CA SER A 31 47.68 -25.91 -14.38
C SER A 31 47.35 -24.95 -15.53
N SER A 32 46.40 -25.33 -16.40
CA SER A 32 45.81 -24.39 -17.38
C SER A 32 45.13 -23.19 -16.71
N ARG A 33 44.81 -23.29 -15.41
CA ARG A 33 44.27 -22.22 -14.57
C ARG A 33 45.33 -21.30 -13.96
N ASP A 34 46.61 -21.68 -14.04
CA ASP A 34 47.75 -20.93 -13.47
C ASP A 34 48.39 -19.98 -14.51
N LEU A 35 47.92 -19.99 -15.77
CA LEU A 35 48.37 -19.06 -16.80
C LEU A 35 47.97 -17.61 -16.44
N PRO A 36 48.72 -16.59 -16.90
CA PRO A 36 48.42 -15.18 -16.61
C PRO A 36 47.00 -14.75 -17.03
N GLY A 37 46.12 -14.59 -16.04
CA GLY A 37 44.77 -14.07 -16.19
C GLY A 37 44.50 -12.95 -15.18
N HIS A 38 43.70 -11.96 -15.56
CA HIS A 38 43.37 -10.79 -14.72
C HIS A 38 44.59 -10.08 -14.08
N THR A 39 45.68 -9.94 -14.85
CA THR A 39 46.96 -9.35 -14.42
C THR A 39 46.91 -7.86 -14.03
N LYS A 40 45.77 -7.19 -14.20
CA LYS A 40 45.53 -5.81 -13.77
C LYS A 40 44.35 -5.77 -12.79
N LEU A 41 44.63 -5.38 -11.55
CA LEU A 41 43.59 -5.08 -10.55
C LEU A 41 42.77 -3.85 -10.98
N LYS A 42 41.46 -3.88 -10.70
CA LYS A 42 40.58 -2.73 -10.84
C LYS A 42 40.44 -2.03 -9.49
N TYR A 43 40.65 -0.73 -9.48
CA TYR A 43 40.33 0.13 -8.34
C TYR A 43 38.90 0.67 -8.49
N ARG A 44 38.38 1.34 -7.46
CA ARG A 44 37.12 2.08 -7.52
C ARG A 44 37.41 3.47 -8.05
N GLU A 45 36.77 3.84 -9.16
CA GLU A 45 36.79 5.21 -9.64
C GLU A 45 35.86 6.10 -8.79
N THR A 46 35.96 7.42 -8.93
CA THR A 46 35.07 8.36 -8.25
C THR A 46 33.60 8.09 -8.56
N GLY A 47 32.74 8.20 -7.56
CA GLY A 47 31.32 7.85 -7.63
C GLY A 47 31.03 6.34 -7.55
N GLN A 48 32.05 5.47 -7.46
CA GLN A 48 31.86 4.02 -7.24
C GLN A 48 31.95 3.63 -5.76
N GLY A 49 31.86 4.58 -4.83
CA GLY A 49 32.08 4.38 -3.41
C GLY A 49 33.57 4.21 -3.10
N THR A 50 34.36 5.23 -3.43
CA THR A 50 35.78 5.30 -3.03
C THR A 50 35.91 5.33 -1.51
N SER A 51 37.09 5.01 -0.97
CA SER A 51 37.34 5.07 0.48
C SER A 51 37.16 6.48 1.06
N GLU A 52 37.36 7.51 0.23
CA GLU A 52 37.23 8.92 0.62
C GLU A 52 35.77 9.37 0.61
N GLU A 53 35.00 9.01 -0.42
CA GLU A 53 33.54 9.17 -0.45
C GLU A 53 32.88 8.47 0.76
N ILE A 54 33.28 7.23 1.04
CA ILE A 54 32.76 6.43 2.16
C ILE A 54 33.09 7.09 3.51
N ARG A 55 34.30 7.63 3.68
CA ARG A 55 34.72 8.26 4.94
C ARG A 55 33.94 9.53 5.28
N ASN A 56 33.49 10.27 4.28
CA ASN A 56 32.85 11.57 4.44
C ASN A 56 31.31 11.50 4.47
N ARG A 57 30.70 10.31 4.38
CA ARG A 57 29.25 10.13 4.19
C ARG A 57 28.54 9.64 5.44
N ASP A 58 27.47 10.33 5.84
CA ASP A 58 26.57 9.86 6.89
C ASP A 58 25.58 8.80 6.35
N PHE A 59 25.99 7.53 6.49
CA PHE A 59 25.17 6.37 6.17
C PHE A 59 23.87 6.30 6.98
N ARG A 60 23.78 6.88 8.19
CA ARG A 60 22.59 6.78 9.03
C ARG A 60 21.46 7.62 8.44
N LYS A 61 21.74 8.88 8.08
CA LYS A 61 20.77 9.76 7.44
C LYS A 61 20.30 9.22 6.09
N GLU A 62 21.23 8.81 5.23
CA GLU A 62 20.91 8.27 3.90
C GLU A 62 20.04 7.01 3.99
N LEU A 63 20.33 6.11 4.94
CA LEU A 63 19.53 4.91 5.18
C LEU A 63 18.11 5.28 5.62
N GLU A 64 17.93 6.19 6.57
CA GLU A 64 16.60 6.59 7.05
C GLU A 64 15.77 7.27 5.95
N GLU A 65 16.39 8.15 5.16
CA GLU A 65 15.77 8.82 4.01
C GLU A 65 15.31 7.80 2.96
N ARG A 66 16.18 6.86 2.59
CA ARG A 66 15.90 5.79 1.63
C ARG A 66 14.90 4.76 2.16
N GLU A 67 14.86 4.48 3.46
CA GLU A 67 13.80 3.67 4.09
C GLU A 67 12.45 4.41 4.08
N ARG A 68 12.45 5.74 4.27
CA ARG A 68 11.24 6.58 4.20
C ARG A 68 10.63 6.57 2.80
N GLU A 69 11.46 6.69 1.76
CA GLU A 69 11.06 6.51 0.34
C GLU A 69 10.56 5.09 0.06
N ALA A 70 11.29 4.06 0.50
CA ALA A 70 10.87 2.68 0.29
C ALA A 70 9.53 2.37 0.99
N ARG A 71 9.28 2.97 2.17
CA ARG A 71 8.05 2.81 2.94
C ARG A 71 6.87 3.56 2.31
N SER A 72 7.07 4.76 1.76
CA SER A 72 6.01 5.47 1.02
C SER A 72 5.67 4.75 -0.28
N GLY A 73 6.67 4.31 -1.05
CA GLY A 73 6.51 3.50 -2.26
C GLY A 73 5.86 2.13 -2.01
N ALA A 74 6.17 1.46 -0.89
CA ALA A 74 5.50 0.21 -0.50
C ALA A 74 4.03 0.44 -0.07
N THR A 75 3.69 1.65 0.40
CA THR A 75 2.33 2.03 0.78
C THR A 75 1.49 2.35 -0.45
N SER A 76 2.01 3.15 -1.39
CA SER A 76 1.30 3.50 -2.63
C SER A 76 1.15 2.32 -3.60
N SER A 77 2.14 1.41 -3.67
CA SER A 77 2.09 0.24 -4.56
C SER A 77 1.28 -0.95 -4.02
N GLY A 78 0.60 -0.81 -2.88
CA GLY A 78 -0.20 -1.86 -2.25
C GLY A 78 0.60 -3.05 -1.67
N LYS A 79 1.94 -3.05 -1.84
CA LYS A 79 2.87 -4.10 -1.37
C LYS A 79 3.19 -4.03 0.13
N ALA A 80 2.37 -3.32 0.90
CA ALA A 80 2.59 -3.11 2.32
C ALA A 80 2.44 -4.44 3.09
N LEU A 81 3.54 -4.91 3.69
CA LEU A 81 3.63 -6.19 4.41
C LEU A 81 2.43 -6.43 5.35
N PRO A 82 1.89 -7.67 5.44
CA PRO A 82 0.72 -7.96 6.25
C PRO A 82 0.97 -7.59 7.73
N SER A 83 -0.07 -7.13 8.43
CA SER A 83 0.03 -6.52 9.76
C SER A 83 0.83 -7.39 10.77
N ILE A 84 0.63 -8.71 10.75
CA ILE A 84 1.37 -9.69 11.57
C ILE A 84 2.89 -9.57 11.38
N VAL A 85 3.37 -9.41 10.15
CA VAL A 85 4.81 -9.33 9.83
C VAL A 85 5.38 -7.97 10.25
N ARG A 86 4.65 -6.87 10.07
CA ARG A 86 5.05 -5.56 10.63
C ARG A 86 5.13 -5.61 12.15
N LYS A 87 4.09 -6.12 12.82
CA LYS A 87 4.04 -6.27 14.28
C LYS A 87 5.20 -7.11 14.83
N ALA A 88 5.58 -8.18 14.13
CA ALA A 88 6.72 -9.02 14.51
C ALA A 88 8.07 -8.31 14.34
N ILE A 89 8.27 -7.57 13.24
CA ILE A 89 9.50 -6.79 13.00
C ILE A 89 9.62 -5.65 14.02
N GLU A 90 8.54 -4.92 14.28
CA GLU A 90 8.48 -3.83 15.28
C GLU A 90 8.79 -4.35 16.69
N ALA A 91 8.22 -5.50 17.09
CA ALA A 91 8.53 -6.13 18.37
C ALA A 91 9.99 -6.59 18.48
N ASN A 92 10.56 -7.13 17.39
CA ASN A 92 11.95 -7.60 17.38
C ASN A 92 12.95 -6.43 17.43
N ASN A 93 12.68 -5.32 16.73
CA ASN A 93 13.49 -4.10 16.84
C ASN A 93 13.38 -3.46 18.23
N ALA A 94 12.20 -3.45 18.84
CA ALA A 94 12.01 -2.95 20.21
C ALA A 94 12.76 -3.81 21.26
N GLY A 95 12.94 -5.11 21.01
CA GLY A 95 13.71 -6.00 21.87
C GLY A 95 15.23 -6.02 21.62
N GLY A 96 15.68 -5.59 20.43
CA GLY A 96 17.08 -5.74 19.99
C GLY A 96 18.07 -4.67 20.48
N GLY A 97 17.59 -3.50 20.91
CA GLY A 97 18.42 -2.34 21.25
C GLY A 97 18.53 -2.04 22.75
N GLY A 98 19.20 -2.89 23.53
CA GLY A 98 19.12 -2.82 25.00
C GLY A 98 20.33 -3.30 25.82
N GLY A 99 21.56 -3.22 25.27
CA GLY A 99 22.78 -3.71 25.90
C GLY A 99 23.29 -2.92 27.12
N GLY A 100 22.53 -2.89 28.22
CA GLY A 100 23.05 -2.66 29.58
C GLY A 100 23.20 -1.21 30.08
N ALA A 101 22.13 -0.66 30.66
CA ALA A 101 22.21 0.34 31.75
C ALA A 101 20.88 0.37 32.53
N GLY A 102 20.84 -0.16 33.76
CA GLY A 102 19.59 -0.24 34.53
C GLY A 102 19.26 1.02 35.33
N LYS A 103 18.00 1.49 35.28
CA LYS A 103 17.42 2.42 36.27
C LYS A 103 15.89 2.29 36.39
N ARG A 104 15.49 1.56 37.45
CA ARG A 104 14.25 1.68 38.27
C ARG A 104 12.94 2.07 37.57
N ALA A 105 11.99 1.14 37.57
CA ALA A 105 10.58 1.44 37.35
C ALA A 105 9.94 2.23 38.51
N LYS A 106 8.95 3.06 38.17
CA LYS A 106 7.77 3.37 38.99
C LYS A 106 6.56 3.54 38.05
N PRO A 107 5.41 2.89 38.30
CA PRO A 107 4.13 3.26 37.72
C PRO A 107 3.44 4.31 38.60
N ASP A 108 2.59 5.16 38.02
CA ASP A 108 1.52 5.85 38.77
C ASP A 108 0.38 6.34 37.84
N ALA A 109 -0.74 6.73 38.45
CA ALA A 109 -1.99 7.37 37.96
C ALA A 109 -2.22 7.45 36.42
N VAL A 110 -3.34 6.97 35.85
CA VAL A 110 -4.75 7.08 36.28
C VAL A 110 -5.24 8.52 36.42
N GLN A 111 -5.18 9.29 35.33
CA GLN A 111 -6.04 10.45 35.09
C GLN A 111 -6.19 10.73 33.58
N GLN A 112 -7.08 11.66 33.22
CA GLN A 112 -7.38 12.11 31.84
C GLN A 112 -8.15 11.16 30.89
N GLN A 113 -8.71 10.04 31.35
CA GLN A 113 -9.78 9.34 30.61
C GLN A 113 -11.20 9.80 31.03
N GLN A 114 -11.36 11.07 31.44
CA GLN A 114 -12.66 11.59 31.92
C GLN A 114 -12.80 13.12 31.75
N LEU A 115 -12.76 13.62 30.52
CA LEU A 115 -13.24 14.99 30.23
C LEU A 115 -13.71 15.23 28.77
N GLN A 116 -14.18 14.17 28.10
CA GLN A 116 -14.59 14.22 26.68
C GLN A 116 -16.12 14.02 26.49
N GLN A 117 -16.94 14.56 27.41
CA GLN A 117 -18.40 14.57 27.25
C GLN A 117 -19.10 15.68 28.04
N GLN A 118 -19.02 16.92 27.54
CA GLN A 118 -20.04 17.96 27.74
C GLN A 118 -19.78 19.21 26.89
N GLN A 119 -20.81 20.05 26.75
CA GLN A 119 -20.75 21.45 26.28
C GLN A 119 -20.29 21.66 24.83
N ALA A 120 -21.13 21.17 23.90
CA ALA A 120 -21.42 21.94 22.69
C ALA A 120 -22.52 22.97 23.04
N ALA A 121 -22.12 24.21 23.36
CA ALA A 121 -22.97 25.40 23.50
C ALA A 121 -22.06 26.63 23.61
N ASN A 122 -22.55 27.81 23.18
CA ASN A 122 -21.83 29.10 23.13
C ASN A 122 -20.72 29.07 22.06
N MET A 123 -20.82 29.72 20.89
CA MET A 123 -21.33 31.07 20.58
C MET A 123 -20.61 32.11 21.47
N ASP A 124 -19.50 32.72 21.04
CA ASP A 124 -19.34 33.65 19.90
C ASP A 124 -19.95 35.03 20.20
N ALA A 125 -19.08 35.97 20.59
CA ALA A 125 -19.34 37.38 20.88
C ALA A 125 -18.00 38.14 21.13
N ASP A 126 -17.47 38.71 20.04
CA ASP A 126 -16.68 39.95 19.90
C ASP A 126 -15.37 40.21 20.71
N GLU A 127 -14.29 40.41 19.94
CA GLU A 127 -13.29 41.53 19.90
C GLU A 127 -13.06 42.54 21.07
N PRO A 128 -11.97 43.35 21.04
CA PRO A 128 -10.80 43.37 20.13
C PRO A 128 -9.42 43.37 20.86
N LEU A 129 -8.31 43.42 20.10
CA LEU A 129 -7.14 44.28 20.41
C LEU A 129 -6.20 44.44 19.19
N ASP A 130 -5.34 45.46 19.22
CA ASP A 130 -4.72 46.11 18.04
C ASP A 130 -3.19 46.37 18.19
N ASN A 131 -2.52 46.63 17.06
CA ASN A 131 -1.26 47.37 16.84
C ASN A 131 0.12 46.77 17.23
N ASP A 132 0.95 46.43 16.20
CA ASP A 132 2.43 46.59 16.12
C ASP A 132 2.96 46.15 14.71
N SER A 133 3.88 46.81 13.97
CA SER A 133 4.11 48.25 13.69
C SER A 133 5.08 48.43 12.47
N SER A 134 4.80 49.34 11.51
CA SER A 134 5.67 49.79 10.36
C SER A 134 6.10 48.71 9.33
N ASP A 135 6.52 48.97 8.08
CA ASP A 135 6.69 50.16 7.21
C ASP A 135 6.68 49.62 5.75
N SER A 136 6.29 50.28 4.64
CA SER A 136 5.77 51.63 4.32
C SER A 136 4.59 51.41 3.29
N ASP A 137 4.16 52.19 2.29
CA ASP A 137 4.55 53.42 1.56
C ASP A 137 3.28 54.10 0.95
N SER A 138 3.43 55.30 0.36
CA SER A 138 2.37 56.11 -0.32
C SER A 138 1.89 55.49 -1.66
N ASP A 139 0.73 55.83 -2.25
CA ASP A 139 0.05 57.14 -2.29
C ASP A 139 -1.50 57.09 -2.45
N SER A 140 -2.17 58.05 -1.80
CA SER A 140 -3.52 58.68 -1.98
C SER A 140 -4.67 57.98 -2.77
N ASP A 141 -5.76 57.62 -2.07
CA ASP A 141 -7.14 58.20 -2.19
C ASP A 141 -8.21 57.21 -1.63
N ASP A 142 -8.89 57.57 -0.53
CA ASP A 142 -9.54 56.59 0.39
C ASP A 142 -11.09 56.53 0.32
N ASP A 143 -11.78 57.56 -0.23
CA ASP A 143 -13.25 57.67 -0.14
C ASP A 143 -14.04 56.63 -0.98
N ASP A 144 -13.46 56.04 -2.02
CA ASP A 144 -14.14 55.07 -2.92
C ASP A 144 -14.03 53.61 -2.41
N ALA A 145 -13.07 53.32 -1.54
CA ALA A 145 -12.75 51.96 -1.10
C ALA A 145 -13.84 51.33 -0.21
N ALA A 146 -14.38 52.10 0.74
CA ALA A 146 -15.37 51.62 1.72
C ALA A 146 -16.68 51.17 1.06
N LEU A 147 -17.17 51.94 0.08
CA LEU A 147 -18.45 51.68 -0.60
C LEU A 147 -18.35 50.48 -1.57
N LEU A 148 -17.17 50.27 -2.18
CA LEU A 148 -16.88 49.08 -2.96
C LEU A 148 -16.84 47.80 -2.11
N ALA A 149 -16.35 47.87 -0.86
CA ALA A 149 -16.34 46.72 0.04
C ALA A 149 -17.75 46.26 0.45
N GLU A 150 -18.67 47.19 0.75
CA GLU A 150 -20.07 46.84 1.06
C GLU A 150 -20.80 46.28 -0.18
N LEU A 151 -20.59 46.87 -1.36
CA LEU A 151 -21.11 46.31 -2.62
C LEU A 151 -20.56 44.91 -2.91
N GLN A 152 -19.29 44.63 -2.61
CA GLN A 152 -18.70 43.30 -2.75
C GLN A 152 -19.35 42.30 -1.79
N LYS A 153 -19.60 42.68 -0.52
CA LYS A 153 -20.29 41.85 0.47
C LYS A 153 -21.71 41.47 0.02
N ILE A 154 -22.52 42.47 -0.35
CA ILE A 154 -23.90 42.26 -0.86
C ILE A 154 -23.89 41.40 -2.14
N LYS A 155 -22.93 41.63 -3.03
CA LYS A 155 -22.76 40.85 -4.27
C LYS A 155 -22.36 39.41 -3.99
N GLN A 156 -21.46 39.16 -3.03
CA GLN A 156 -21.02 37.83 -2.63
C GLN A 156 -22.14 37.02 -1.97
N GLU A 157 -22.90 37.63 -1.06
CA GLU A 157 -24.08 37.03 -0.42
C GLU A 157 -25.14 36.65 -1.45
N ARG A 158 -25.49 37.59 -2.36
CA ARG A 158 -26.39 37.32 -3.48
C ARG A 158 -25.88 36.20 -4.40
N LEU A 159 -24.57 36.16 -4.69
CA LEU A 159 -23.98 35.10 -5.52
C LEU A 159 -24.04 33.72 -4.84
N GLN A 160 -23.86 33.68 -3.52
CA GLN A 160 -23.92 32.45 -2.74
C GLN A 160 -25.35 31.92 -2.62
N GLU A 161 -26.34 32.78 -2.41
CA GLU A 161 -27.76 32.40 -2.39
C GLU A 161 -28.24 31.91 -3.77
N THR A 162 -27.90 32.65 -4.85
CA THR A 162 -28.29 32.23 -6.20
C THR A 162 -27.60 30.93 -6.62
N ALA A 163 -26.30 30.76 -6.36
CA ALA A 163 -25.59 29.52 -6.64
C ALA A 163 -26.17 28.31 -5.87
N ARG A 164 -26.53 28.49 -4.60
CA ARG A 164 -27.22 27.45 -3.81
C ARG A 164 -28.55 27.07 -4.49
N ARG A 165 -29.38 28.06 -4.82
CA ARG A 165 -30.72 27.85 -5.42
C ARG A 165 -30.66 27.29 -6.84
N GLU A 166 -29.63 27.65 -7.61
CA GLU A 166 -29.37 27.07 -8.93
C GLU A 166 -28.89 25.61 -8.81
N SER A 167 -28.04 25.29 -7.84
CA SER A 167 -27.61 23.90 -7.60
C SER A 167 -28.77 22.98 -7.19
N GLU A 168 -29.76 23.50 -6.48
CA GLU A 168 -30.96 22.77 -6.05
C GLU A 168 -31.91 22.55 -7.23
N LYS A 169 -32.22 23.60 -8.00
CA LYS A 169 -32.98 23.48 -9.25
C LYS A 169 -32.34 22.51 -10.24
N LYS A 170 -31.03 22.58 -10.42
CA LYS A 170 -30.30 21.68 -11.33
C LYS A 170 -30.41 20.22 -10.90
N GLN A 171 -30.40 19.93 -9.59
CA GLN A 171 -30.65 18.57 -9.08
C GLN A 171 -32.08 18.11 -9.33
N GLU A 172 -33.07 19.01 -9.24
CA GLU A 172 -34.47 18.72 -9.55
C GLU A 172 -34.69 18.49 -11.06
N ASP A 173 -34.12 19.34 -11.92
CA ASP A 173 -34.12 19.17 -13.38
C ASP A 173 -33.40 17.89 -13.82
N GLU A 174 -32.24 17.57 -13.22
CA GLU A 174 -31.52 16.31 -13.48
C GLU A 174 -32.30 15.09 -12.97
N ARG A 175 -33.02 15.20 -11.85
CA ARG A 175 -33.93 14.16 -11.34
C ARG A 175 -35.11 13.93 -12.28
N ILE A 176 -35.81 14.98 -12.70
CA ILE A 176 -36.93 14.90 -13.65
C ILE A 176 -36.45 14.36 -15.00
N ARG A 177 -35.26 14.77 -15.45
CA ARG A 177 -34.62 14.23 -16.66
C ARG A 177 -34.29 12.74 -16.54
N MET A 178 -33.76 12.29 -15.40
CA MET A 178 -33.54 10.86 -15.14
C MET A 178 -34.87 10.09 -15.09
N GLU A 179 -35.89 10.60 -14.41
CA GLU A 179 -37.21 9.98 -14.31
C GLU A 179 -37.91 9.84 -15.67
N ASN A 180 -37.80 10.86 -16.53
CA ASN A 180 -38.35 10.84 -17.88
C ASN A 180 -37.52 9.94 -18.84
N ILE A 181 -36.21 9.81 -18.64
CA ILE A 181 -35.38 8.81 -19.35
C ILE A 181 -35.72 7.37 -18.90
N LEU A 182 -36.03 7.18 -17.61
CA LEU A 182 -36.36 5.87 -17.03
C LEU A 182 -37.76 5.41 -17.46
N SER A 183 -38.75 6.31 -17.41
CA SER A 183 -40.16 6.02 -17.76
C SER A 183 -40.47 6.13 -19.26
N GLY A 184 -39.71 6.94 -20.00
CA GLY A 184 -39.84 7.10 -21.46
C GLY A 184 -39.36 5.91 -22.29
N ASN A 185 -38.75 4.89 -21.66
CA ASN A 185 -38.38 3.65 -22.33
C ASN A 185 -39.44 2.55 -22.07
N PRO A 186 -40.31 2.22 -23.04
CA PRO A 186 -41.38 1.24 -22.85
C PRO A 186 -40.87 -0.20 -22.60
N LEU A 187 -39.58 -0.48 -22.80
CA LEU A 187 -38.98 -1.78 -22.46
C LEU A 187 -38.65 -1.92 -20.96
N ILE A 188 -38.54 -0.81 -20.21
CA ILE A 188 -38.25 -0.85 -18.76
C ILE A 188 -39.53 -1.16 -17.96
N ASN A 189 -40.69 -0.66 -18.40
CA ASN A 189 -41.96 -0.87 -17.71
C ASN A 189 -42.54 -2.29 -17.86
N TYR A 190 -41.89 -3.17 -18.65
CA TYR A 190 -42.16 -4.61 -18.68
C TYR A 190 -41.35 -5.36 -17.61
N GLU A 191 -41.58 -5.03 -16.33
CA GLU A 191 -41.12 -5.91 -15.24
C GLU A 191 -41.91 -7.23 -15.31
N PRO A 192 -41.27 -8.40 -15.52
CA PRO A 192 -41.98 -9.64 -15.84
C PRO A 192 -42.53 -10.37 -14.59
N GLY A 193 -43.11 -9.62 -13.64
CA GLY A 193 -43.41 -10.11 -12.29
C GLY A 193 -44.80 -9.82 -11.71
N THR A 194 -45.40 -8.65 -11.94
CA THR A 194 -46.44 -8.12 -11.04
C THR A 194 -47.67 -7.50 -11.74
N ALA A 195 -48.82 -7.56 -11.04
CA ALA A 195 -50.09 -6.86 -11.26
C ALA A 195 -50.76 -6.91 -12.66
N ALA A 196 -51.97 -7.48 -12.70
CA ALA A 196 -52.83 -7.41 -13.87
C ALA A 196 -53.63 -6.09 -13.94
N SER A 197 -53.77 -5.51 -15.14
CA SER A 197 -55.06 -5.01 -15.65
C SER A 197 -54.98 -4.55 -17.13
N ALA A 198 -56.16 -4.33 -17.73
CA ALA A 198 -56.44 -3.73 -19.04
C ALA A 198 -56.19 -4.55 -20.34
N ALA A 199 -57.15 -4.39 -21.27
CA ALA A 199 -57.09 -4.67 -22.72
C ALA A 199 -56.57 -6.05 -23.20
N GLY A 200 -57.39 -7.10 -23.08
CA GLY A 200 -57.11 -8.41 -23.67
C GLY A 200 -57.46 -8.55 -25.16
N ARG A 201 -56.81 -9.52 -25.83
CA ARG A 201 -57.33 -10.20 -27.05
C ARG A 201 -57.09 -11.70 -26.93
N ALA A 202 -57.96 -12.49 -27.57
CA ALA A 202 -58.11 -13.92 -27.28
C ALA A 202 -57.15 -14.82 -28.07
N SER A 203 -56.51 -15.76 -27.36
CA SER A 203 -56.39 -17.16 -27.77
C SER A 203 -56.19 -18.03 -26.54
N GLY A 204 -56.60 -19.30 -26.61
CA GLY A 204 -56.22 -20.30 -25.61
C GLY A 204 -54.71 -20.61 -25.68
N LEU A 205 -54.20 -21.26 -24.61
CA LEU A 205 -52.77 -21.52 -24.38
C LEU A 205 -51.94 -20.25 -24.12
N GLY A 206 -52.21 -19.59 -22.98
CA GLY A 206 -51.34 -18.57 -22.38
C GLY A 206 -50.00 -19.14 -21.88
N GLY A 207 -49.13 -19.53 -22.82
CA GLY A 207 -47.77 -19.99 -22.54
C GLY A 207 -46.81 -18.82 -22.35
N ASP A 208 -46.60 -18.39 -21.12
CA ASP A 208 -45.50 -17.47 -20.74
C ASP A 208 -44.18 -17.93 -21.38
N LEU A 209 -43.56 -17.10 -22.23
CA LEU A 209 -42.21 -17.34 -22.79
C LEU A 209 -41.08 -17.18 -21.75
N LYS A 210 -41.42 -17.07 -20.46
CA LYS A 210 -40.49 -17.10 -19.34
C LYS A 210 -39.84 -18.49 -19.30
N ILE A 211 -38.51 -18.53 -19.40
CA ILE A 211 -37.71 -19.77 -19.41
C ILE A 211 -37.97 -20.55 -18.12
N LYS A 212 -38.88 -21.52 -18.19
CA LYS A 212 -39.55 -22.14 -17.04
C LYS A 212 -38.69 -23.16 -16.27
N ARG A 213 -37.54 -23.51 -16.85
CA ARG A 213 -36.44 -24.29 -16.28
C ARG A 213 -35.18 -23.81 -16.99
N ARG A 214 -34.14 -23.41 -16.26
CA ARG A 214 -32.84 -23.07 -16.86
C ARG A 214 -32.10 -24.36 -17.20
N TRP A 215 -31.16 -24.32 -18.15
CA TRP A 215 -30.33 -25.49 -18.44
C TRP A 215 -29.44 -25.86 -17.23
N ASP A 216 -29.00 -24.86 -16.47
CA ASP A 216 -28.30 -24.99 -15.19
C ASP A 216 -29.14 -25.62 -14.05
N ASP A 217 -30.46 -25.67 -14.19
CA ASP A 217 -31.40 -25.89 -13.08
C ASP A 217 -31.35 -27.34 -12.59
N ASP A 218 -31.15 -28.29 -13.49
CA ASP A 218 -31.10 -29.75 -13.22
C ASP A 218 -29.70 -30.25 -12.79
N VAL A 219 -28.79 -29.35 -12.40
CA VAL A 219 -27.43 -29.70 -11.97
C VAL A 219 -27.37 -29.87 -10.44
N VAL A 220 -26.97 -31.06 -9.98
CA VAL A 220 -26.96 -31.44 -8.54
C VAL A 220 -25.99 -30.65 -7.66
N PHE A 221 -25.04 -29.91 -8.24
CA PHE A 221 -24.10 -29.04 -7.53
C PHE A 221 -24.21 -27.60 -8.04
N LYS A 222 -24.43 -26.63 -7.15
CA LYS A 222 -24.47 -25.20 -7.47
C LYS A 222 -23.30 -24.46 -6.82
N ASN A 223 -22.63 -23.58 -7.57
CA ASN A 223 -21.80 -22.50 -7.04
C ASN A 223 -20.69 -22.87 -6.02
N CYS A 224 -20.18 -24.11 -6.03
CA CYS A 224 -19.27 -24.65 -4.99
C CYS A 224 -17.99 -23.85 -4.71
N ALA A 225 -17.56 -22.99 -5.65
CA ALA A 225 -16.38 -22.13 -5.52
C ALA A 225 -16.69 -20.63 -5.35
N ARG A 226 -17.96 -20.21 -5.14
CA ARG A 226 -18.38 -18.79 -5.16
C ARG A 226 -17.72 -17.93 -4.07
N SER A 227 -17.21 -18.53 -3.01
CA SER A 227 -16.45 -17.89 -1.93
C SER A 227 -15.05 -18.48 -1.74
N ALA A 228 -14.51 -19.14 -2.77
CA ALA A 228 -13.15 -19.69 -2.71
C ALA A 228 -12.12 -18.55 -2.55
N PRO A 229 -11.28 -18.55 -1.50
CA PRO A 229 -10.33 -17.48 -1.28
C PRO A 229 -9.23 -17.50 -2.36
N GLU A 230 -8.82 -16.31 -2.79
CA GLU A 230 -7.70 -16.18 -3.73
C GLU A 230 -6.43 -16.82 -3.17
N LYS A 231 -5.71 -17.55 -4.04
CA LYS A 231 -4.49 -18.28 -3.69
C LYS A 231 -3.30 -17.32 -3.50
N LYS A 232 -3.29 -16.62 -2.36
CA LYS A 232 -2.19 -15.75 -1.92
C LYS A 232 -0.87 -16.53 -1.93
N THR A 233 0.17 -15.92 -2.49
CA THR A 233 1.50 -16.53 -2.54
C THR A 233 2.18 -16.44 -1.17
N HIS A 234 2.37 -17.57 -0.51
CA HIS A 234 3.07 -17.64 0.77
C HIS A 234 4.47 -18.22 0.58
N PHE A 235 5.50 -17.52 1.08
CA PHE A 235 6.82 -18.13 1.20
C PHE A 235 6.82 -19.10 2.38
N VAL A 236 7.24 -20.33 2.13
CA VAL A 236 7.39 -21.37 3.15
C VAL A 236 8.83 -21.85 3.11
N ASN A 237 9.55 -21.76 4.24
CA ASN A 237 10.92 -22.25 4.37
C ASN A 237 10.95 -23.78 4.57
N ASP A 238 10.40 -24.51 3.60
CA ASP A 238 10.28 -25.96 3.58
C ASP A 238 10.40 -26.45 2.14
N ALA A 239 11.43 -27.28 1.86
CA ALA A 239 11.75 -27.74 0.51
C ALA A 239 10.69 -28.67 -0.10
N LEU A 240 9.78 -29.25 0.70
CA LEU A 240 8.71 -30.16 0.27
C LEU A 240 7.32 -29.52 0.36
N ARG A 241 7.06 -28.70 1.39
CA ARG A 241 5.76 -28.05 1.62
C ARG A 241 5.63 -26.67 0.97
N SER A 242 6.70 -26.12 0.38
CA SER A 242 6.64 -24.92 -0.45
C SER A 242 5.73 -25.11 -1.67
N ASP A 243 4.98 -24.06 -2.04
CA ASP A 243 4.12 -24.06 -3.22
C ASP A 243 4.92 -24.20 -4.53
N PHE A 244 6.23 -23.94 -4.52
CA PHE A 244 7.11 -24.30 -5.63
C PHE A 244 7.22 -25.82 -5.79
N HIS A 245 7.43 -26.55 -4.69
CA HIS A 245 7.61 -28.00 -4.73
C HIS A 245 6.31 -28.72 -5.11
N LYS A 246 5.17 -28.28 -4.58
CA LYS A 246 3.84 -28.79 -4.98
C LYS A 246 3.65 -28.66 -6.49
N LYS A 247 3.76 -27.44 -7.02
CA LYS A 247 3.64 -27.16 -8.46
C LYS A 247 4.69 -27.87 -9.33
N PHE A 248 5.86 -28.20 -8.78
CA PHE A 248 6.85 -29.01 -9.46
C PHE A 248 6.37 -30.47 -9.56
N MET A 249 5.92 -31.07 -8.45
CA MET A 249 5.41 -32.43 -8.44
C MET A 249 4.12 -32.56 -9.27
N ASP A 250 3.16 -31.64 -9.14
CA ASP A 250 1.94 -31.55 -9.96
C ASP A 250 2.20 -31.44 -11.47
N LYS A 251 3.42 -31.06 -11.88
CA LYS A 251 3.84 -30.88 -13.28
C LYS A 251 4.67 -32.04 -13.83
N TYR A 252 5.53 -32.64 -13.00
CA TYR A 252 6.49 -33.67 -13.42
C TYR A 252 6.11 -35.09 -12.97
N ILE A 253 5.09 -35.23 -12.13
CA ILE A 253 4.43 -36.49 -11.76
C ILE A 253 2.94 -36.34 -12.08
N LYS A 254 2.30 -37.41 -12.58
CA LYS A 254 0.92 -37.40 -13.09
C LYS A 254 0.21 -38.72 -12.78
#